data_AF-D4IJZ9-F1
#
_entry.id   AF-D4IJZ9-F1
#
_cell.length_a   1.000
_cell.length_b   1.000
_cell.length_c   1.000
_cell.angle_alpha   90.00
_cell.angle_beta   90.00
_cell.angle_gamma   90.00
#
_symmetry.space_group_name_H-M   'P 1'
#
loop_
_entity.id
_entity.type
_entity.pdbx_description
1 polymer ?
#
loop_
_entity_poly.entity_id
_entity_poly.type
_entity_poly.pdbx_seq_one_letter_code
_entity_poly.pdbx_strand_id
1 'polypeptide(L)'
;MEKKKIDRRKFLKTFGVGAAAATAGLYGCKTKGTAPSAAAAGEVPTDRMTFRTCPSTGDRVSLLGYGCMRWPLLESPAADGNPIDQEAVN
;
A
#
# COMPACT_ATOMS: atom_id res chain seq x y z
N MET A 1 -46.16 -8.07 8.03
CA MET A 1 -44.92 -7.81 8.80
C MET A 1 -43.96 -7.04 7.91
N GLU A 2 -43.93 -5.72 8.05
CA GLU A 2 -43.05 -4.83 7.28
C GLU A 2 -41.60 -4.97 7.74
N LYS A 3 -40.72 -5.44 6.85
CA LYS A 3 -39.27 -5.51 7.10
C LYS A 3 -38.74 -4.07 7.14
N LYS A 4 -38.45 -3.54 8.34
CA LYS A 4 -37.79 -2.24 8.53
C LYS A 4 -36.40 -2.28 7.89
N LYS A 5 -36.31 -2.00 6.58
CA LYS A 5 -35.02 -1.81 5.87
C LYS A 5 -34.39 -0.53 6.41
N ILE A 6 -33.36 -0.68 7.23
CA ILE A 6 -32.52 0.45 7.62
C ILE A 6 -31.76 0.90 6.38
N ASP A 7 -31.88 2.19 6.05
CA ASP A 7 -31.15 2.82 4.97
C ASP A 7 -29.64 2.87 5.31
N ARG A 8 -28.76 2.74 4.31
CA ARG A 8 -27.29 2.71 4.52
C ARG A 8 -26.82 3.93 5.29
N ARG A 9 -27.39 5.11 5.00
CA ARG A 9 -27.09 6.36 5.70
C ARG A 9 -27.50 6.30 7.18
N LYS A 10 -28.61 5.65 7.49
CA LYS A 10 -29.10 5.48 8.87
C LYS A 10 -28.23 4.49 9.63
N PHE A 11 -27.79 3.41 8.97
CA PHE A 11 -26.80 2.47 9.52
C PHE A 11 -25.49 3.17 9.89
N LEU A 12 -24.90 3.95 8.96
CA LEU A 12 -23.65 4.67 9.23
C LEU A 12 -23.79 5.69 10.37
N LYS A 13 -24.94 6.37 10.48
CA LYS A 13 -25.19 7.30 11.60
C LYS A 13 -25.27 6.57 12.94
N THR A 14 -25.97 5.45 13.02
CA THR A 14 -26.06 4.68 14.27
C THR A 14 -24.71 4.04 14.64
N PHE A 15 -23.96 3.55 13.66
CA PHE A 15 -22.63 2.98 13.88
C PHE A 15 -21.61 4.04 14.31
N GLY A 16 -21.65 5.23 13.69
CA GLY A 16 -20.80 6.36 14.06
C GLY A 16 -21.06 6.88 15.48
N VAL A 17 -22.30 6.84 15.96
CA VAL A 17 -22.65 7.18 17.35
C VAL A 17 -22.18 6.07 18.32
N GLY A 18 -22.21 4.80 17.92
CA GLY A 18 -21.74 3.67 18.73
C GLY A 18 -20.22 3.66 18.98
N ALA A 19 -19.42 4.26 18.10
CA ALA A 19 -17.97 4.35 18.28
C ALA A 19 -17.55 5.25 19.46
N ALA A 20 -18.39 6.22 19.86
CA ALA A 20 -18.09 7.11 20.97
C ALA A 20 -18.15 6.42 22.35
N ALA A 21 -18.85 5.29 22.47
CA ALA A 21 -18.98 4.54 23.73
C ALA A 21 -17.90 3.45 23.92
N ALA A 22 -17.07 3.17 22.91
CA ALA A 22 -16.06 2.11 22.93
C ALA A 22 -14.67 2.60 23.39
N THR A 23 -14.58 3.68 24.16
CA THR A 23 -13.31 4.22 24.66
C THR A 23 -12.79 3.52 25.92
N ALA A 24 -13.57 2.64 26.55
CA ALA A 24 -13.14 1.89 27.74
C ALA A 24 -12.29 0.64 27.42
N GLY A 25 -12.23 0.20 26.15
CA GLY A 25 -11.49 -1.01 25.72
C GLY A 25 -10.11 -0.75 25.11
N LEU A 26 -9.67 0.50 24.98
CA LEU A 26 -8.43 0.86 24.28
C LEU A 26 -7.20 0.97 25.20
N TYR A 27 -7.27 0.48 26.43
CA TYR A 27 -6.08 0.44 27.32
C TYR A 27 -5.00 -0.54 26.84
N GLY A 28 -5.32 -1.42 25.87
CA GLY A 28 -4.38 -2.35 25.23
C GLY A 28 -3.85 -1.91 23.87
N CYS A 29 -4.40 -0.84 23.28
CA CYS A 29 -3.82 -0.25 22.08
C CYS A 29 -2.80 0.78 22.55
N LYS A 30 -1.53 0.37 22.73
CA LYS A 30 -0.45 1.33 22.81
C LYS A 30 -0.65 2.29 21.64
N THR A 31 -0.94 3.54 21.93
CA THR A 31 -0.77 4.60 20.96
C THR A 31 0.70 4.52 20.59
N LYS A 32 1.00 3.87 19.46
CA LYS A 32 2.27 4.07 18.79
C LYS A 32 2.19 5.52 18.38
N GLY A 33 2.65 6.40 19.29
CA GLY A 33 2.64 7.83 19.12
C GLY A 33 3.10 8.09 17.71
N THR A 34 2.35 8.92 17.00
CA THR A 34 2.62 9.38 15.64
C THR A 34 4.10 9.29 15.40
N ALA A 35 4.52 8.23 14.69
CA ALA A 35 5.91 8.10 14.34
C ALA A 35 6.23 9.42 13.66
N PRO A 36 7.24 10.18 14.10
CA PRO A 36 7.64 11.35 13.35
C PRO A 36 7.78 10.87 11.92
N SER A 37 7.12 11.57 10.99
CA SER A 37 7.42 11.43 9.57
C SER A 37 8.86 11.85 9.43
N ALA A 38 9.77 10.94 9.74
CA ALA A 38 11.18 11.09 9.55
C ALA A 38 11.32 11.09 8.04
N ALA A 39 11.28 12.29 7.47
CA ALA A 39 11.98 12.53 6.22
C ALA A 39 13.36 11.89 6.40
N ALA A 40 13.72 10.95 5.53
CA ALA A 40 14.96 10.23 5.63
C ALA A 40 16.09 11.25 5.83
N ALA A 41 16.70 11.25 7.01
CA ALA A 41 17.74 12.20 7.38
C ALA A 41 19.05 11.73 6.71
N GLY A 42 19.16 11.97 5.41
CA GLY A 42 20.32 11.60 4.61
C GLY A 42 19.97 11.34 3.16
N GLU A 43 20.98 11.40 2.29
CA GLU A 43 20.87 10.93 0.92
C GLU A 43 20.40 9.48 0.90
N VAL A 44 19.46 9.15 0.01
CA VAL A 44 19.05 7.76 -0.19
C VAL A 44 20.29 6.99 -0.63
N PRO A 45 20.70 5.92 0.09
CA PRO A 45 21.85 5.13 -0.31
C PRO A 45 21.63 4.59 -1.73
N THR A 46 22.35 5.13 -2.70
CA THR A 46 22.22 4.74 -4.11
C THR A 46 22.79 3.35 -4.37
N ASP A 47 23.72 2.91 -3.53
CA ASP A 47 24.40 1.62 -3.66
C ASP A 47 23.59 0.44 -3.10
N ARG A 48 22.58 0.67 -2.23
CA ARG A 48 21.93 -0.42 -1.49
C ARG A 48 20.44 -0.21 -1.24
N MET A 49 19.64 -1.16 -1.74
CA MET A 49 18.24 -1.34 -1.36
C MET A 49 18.12 -2.06 0.00
N THR A 50 17.09 -1.75 0.77
CA THR A 50 16.73 -2.51 1.98
C THR A 50 15.94 -3.75 1.59
N PHE A 51 16.23 -4.91 2.19
CA PHE A 51 15.61 -6.20 1.86
C PHE A 51 14.89 -6.84 3.04
N ARG A 52 13.94 -7.72 2.73
CA ARG A 52 13.37 -8.71 3.64
C ARG A 52 13.63 -10.12 3.10
N THR A 53 13.74 -11.08 4.01
CA THR A 53 13.76 -12.50 3.63
C THR A 53 12.35 -13.05 3.74
N CYS A 54 11.86 -13.65 2.66
CA CYS A 54 10.57 -14.31 2.67
C CYS A 54 10.65 -15.59 3.52
N PRO A 55 9.90 -15.72 4.63
CA PRO A 55 10.05 -16.85 5.55
C PRO A 55 9.62 -18.19 4.93
N SER A 56 8.77 -18.16 3.91
CA SER A 56 8.28 -19.35 3.23
C SER A 56 9.16 -19.81 2.07
N THR A 57 9.85 -18.90 1.38
CA THR A 57 10.67 -19.23 0.20
C THR A 57 12.17 -19.06 0.42
N GLY A 58 12.58 -18.31 1.45
CA GLY A 58 13.98 -17.96 1.71
C GLY A 58 14.52 -16.83 0.83
N ASP A 59 13.71 -16.29 -0.08
CA ASP A 59 14.16 -15.28 -1.04
C ASP A 59 14.38 -13.93 -0.37
N ARG A 60 15.46 -13.24 -0.77
CA ARG A 60 15.67 -11.83 -0.44
C ARG A 60 14.91 -10.95 -1.44
N VAL A 61 13.97 -10.18 -0.94
CA VAL A 61 13.14 -9.26 -1.73
C VAL A 61 13.34 -7.83 -1.22
N SER A 62 13.56 -6.88 -2.12
CA SER A 62 13.67 -5.47 -1.73
C SER A 62 12.34 -5.00 -1.13
N LEU A 63 12.42 -4.11 -0.14
CA LEU A 63 11.21 -3.50 0.43
C LEU A 63 10.52 -2.57 -0.57
N LEU A 64 11.31 -1.97 -1.47
CA LEU A 64 10.84 -1.14 -2.57
C LEU A 64 11.04 -1.93 -3.85
N GLY A 65 9.94 -2.35 -4.48
CA GLY A 65 9.96 -3.04 -5.78
C GLY A 65 10.01 -2.04 -6.93
N TYR A 66 10.62 -2.44 -8.05
CA TYR A 66 10.54 -1.70 -9.30
C TYR A 66 9.30 -2.14 -10.09
N GLY A 67 8.46 -1.20 -10.49
CA GLY A 67 7.22 -1.48 -11.21
C GLY A 67 7.40 -1.41 -12.73
N CYS A 68 6.96 -2.43 -13.45
CA CYS A 68 7.10 -2.54 -14.91
C CYS A 68 5.96 -1.88 -15.71
N MET A 69 4.95 -1.31 -15.04
CA MET A 69 3.73 -0.79 -15.70
C MET A 69 3.98 0.42 -16.62
N ARG A 70 5.14 1.06 -16.49
CA ARG A 70 5.50 2.28 -17.22
C ARG A 70 6.83 2.13 -17.95
N TRP A 71 7.14 0.90 -18.35
CA TRP A 71 8.31 0.65 -19.19
C TRP A 71 8.19 1.36 -20.54
N PRO A 72 9.30 1.93 -21.03
CA PRO A 72 9.36 2.48 -22.38
C PRO A 72 8.89 1.44 -23.39
N LEU A 73 8.08 1.89 -24.33
CA LEU A 73 7.59 1.08 -25.45
C LEU A 73 8.32 1.55 -26.69
N LEU A 74 8.54 0.64 -27.65
CA LEU A 74 9.04 1.05 -28.95
C LEU A 74 8.05 2.02 -29.60
N GLU A 75 8.59 3.08 -30.24
CA GLU A 75 7.79 4.08 -30.94
C GLU A 75 6.95 3.48 -32.08
N SER A 76 7.48 2.42 -32.70
CA SER A 76 6.77 1.64 -33.70
C SER A 76 6.37 0.29 -33.09
N PRO A 77 5.07 0.07 -32.83
CA PRO A 77 4.60 -1.22 -32.34
C PRO A 77 4.86 -2.30 -33.39
N ALA A 78 5.52 -3.38 -32.97
CA ALA A 78 5.69 -4.56 -33.81
C ALA A 78 4.34 -5.25 -34.04
N ALA A 79 4.25 -6.13 -35.05
CA ALA A 79 2.99 -6.74 -35.47
C ALA A 79 2.28 -7.56 -34.37
N ASP A 80 2.99 -7.89 -33.29
CA ASP A 80 2.58 -8.62 -32.11
C ASP A 80 2.14 -7.74 -30.91
N GLY A 81 2.22 -6.41 -31.02
CA GLY A 81 1.67 -5.47 -30.03
C GLY A 81 2.55 -4.26 -29.75
N ASN A 82 2.56 -3.79 -28.50
CA ASN A 82 3.43 -2.71 -28.04
C ASN A 82 4.67 -3.31 -27.33
N PRO A 83 5.72 -3.71 -28.07
CA PRO A 83 6.94 -4.25 -27.49
C PRO A 83 7.65 -3.22 -26.59
N ILE A 84 8.26 -3.71 -25.52
CA ILE A 84 9.09 -2.92 -24.62
C ILE A 84 10.38 -2.52 -25.36
N ASP A 85 10.80 -1.27 -25.19
CA ASP A 85 12.11 -0.81 -25.67
C ASP A 85 13.20 -1.33 -24.72
N GLN A 86 13.93 -2.35 -25.18
CA GLN A 86 14.96 -3.01 -24.39
C GLN A 86 16.24 -2.19 -24.23
N GLU A 87 16.51 -1.21 -25.09
CA GLU A 87 17.65 -0.31 -24.92
C GLU A 87 17.36 0.74 -23.84
N ALA A 88 16.11 1.19 -23.72
CA ALA A 88 15.73 2.17 -22.71
C ALA A 88 15.58 1.61 -21.28
N VAL A 89 15.49 0.28 -21.13
CA VAL A 89 15.38 -0.38 -19.82
C VAL A 89 16.71 -0.98 -19.30
N ASN A 90 17.69 -1.19 -20.18
CA ASN A 90 18.98 -1.80 -19.86
C ASN A 90 20.08 -0.74 -19.70
#